data_AF-A0A7S4GP16-F1
#
_entry.id   AF-A0A7S4GP16-F1
#
_cell.length_a   1.000
_cell.length_b   1.000
_cell.length_c   1.000
_cell.angle_alpha   90.00
_cell.angle_beta   90.00
_cell.angle_gamma   90.00
#
_symmetry.space_group_name_H-M   'P 1'
#
loop_
_entity.id
_entity.type
_entity.pdbx_description
1 polymer ?
#
loop_
_entity_poly.entity_id
_entity_poly.type
_entity_poly.pdbx_seq_one_letter_code
_entity_poly.pdbx_strand_id
1 'polypeptide(L)'
;LLLLGLDSAFAFVETLQTYVVDFIQHKNPELVMTPKRNVMVVTGVCGVLFLIGMVYTTRVGSNLLDVADHFCPTYCLLFVALVEYVLIAWKYGAEKMVEDIQNCAPPQWQQYIYGKAMAFQMKFIGPIGISFILVMALIDEFDGDSLVANDSGWRTYGGYPTGVIICLGWGSVVLPVSFFLCSAIKAYATGVTTPEQPSASDDVKPTQTVSTRAGDNTPPNEPSGSEP
;
A
#
# COMPACT_ATOMS: atom_id res chain seq x y z
N LEU A 1 5.49 22.69 12.93
CA LEU A 1 4.46 22.63 11.86
C LEU A 1 5.09 22.39 10.49
N LEU A 2 5.94 23.28 9.96
CA LEU A 2 6.55 23.11 8.64
C LEU A 2 7.30 21.78 8.46
N LEU A 3 8.23 21.44 9.36
CA LEU A 3 9.01 20.19 9.25
C LEU A 3 8.15 18.92 9.35
N LEU A 4 7.11 18.93 10.18
CA LEU A 4 6.16 17.82 10.31
C LEU A 4 5.36 17.61 9.01
N GLY A 5 4.85 18.71 8.43
CA GLY A 5 4.13 18.63 7.15
C GLY A 5 5.03 18.23 5.98
N LEU A 6 6.29 18.65 6.00
CA LEU A 6 7.29 18.31 4.99
C LEU A 6 7.65 16.82 4.99
N ASP A 7 7.76 16.20 6.17
CA ASP A 7 7.98 14.75 6.28
C ASP A 7 6.81 13.94 5.69
N SER A 8 5.57 14.29 6.04
CA SER A 8 4.38 13.63 5.48
C SER A 8 4.24 13.86 3.96
N ALA A 9 4.58 15.06 3.47
CA ALA A 9 4.56 15.37 2.05
C ALA A 9 5.59 14.55 1.25
N PHE A 10 6.78 14.31 1.81
CA PHE A 10 7.78 13.44 1.18
C PHE A 10 7.28 12.00 1.07
N ALA A 11 6.71 11.45 2.14
CA ALA A 11 6.13 10.10 2.11
C ALA A 11 5.02 9.97 1.04
N PHE A 12 4.18 11.00 0.90
CA PHE A 12 3.14 11.03 -0.13
C PHE A 12 3.72 11.06 -1.55
N VAL A 13 4.70 11.93 -1.82
CA VAL A 13 5.35 12.02 -3.14
C VAL A 13 6.11 10.74 -3.47
N GLU A 14 6.78 10.12 -2.50
CA GLU A 14 7.47 8.83 -2.66
C GLU A 14 6.50 7.72 -3.04
N THR A 15 5.34 7.66 -2.38
CA THR A 15 4.28 6.68 -2.68
C THR A 15 3.74 6.88 -4.10
N LEU A 16 3.46 8.12 -4.50
CA LEU A 16 2.99 8.43 -5.85
C LEU A 16 4.05 8.13 -6.92
N GLN A 17 5.31 8.48 -6.65
CA GLN A 17 6.41 8.17 -7.56
C GLN A 17 6.54 6.65 -7.74
N THR A 18 6.52 5.89 -6.64
CA THR A 18 6.64 4.42 -6.68
C THR A 18 5.48 3.82 -7.47
N TYR A 19 4.25 4.27 -7.24
CA TYR A 19 3.09 3.84 -8.01
C TYR A 19 3.25 4.07 -9.53
N VAL A 20 3.74 5.26 -9.92
CA VAL A 20 3.96 5.58 -11.34
C VAL A 20 5.07 4.73 -11.94
N VAL A 21 6.17 4.53 -11.21
CA VAL A 21 7.29 3.69 -11.65
C VAL A 21 6.84 2.24 -11.83
N ASP A 22 6.13 1.68 -10.86
CA ASP A 22 5.61 0.30 -10.89
C ASP A 22 4.64 0.11 -12.06
N PHE A 23 3.77 1.08 -12.33
CA PHE A 23 2.85 1.02 -13.47
C PHE A 23 3.60 1.02 -14.82
N ILE A 24 4.66 1.83 -14.94
CA ILE A 24 5.48 1.89 -16.15
C ILE A 24 6.25 0.58 -16.36
N GLN A 25 6.80 0.00 -15.28
CA GLN A 25 7.50 -1.28 -15.32
C GLN A 25 6.55 -2.44 -15.62
N HIS A 26 5.35 -2.43 -15.04
CA HIS A 26 4.34 -3.46 -15.32
C HIS A 26 3.91 -3.46 -16.80
N LYS A 27 3.74 -2.28 -17.41
CA LYS A 27 3.42 -2.18 -18.85
C LYS A 27 4.60 -2.50 -19.77
N ASN A 28 5.83 -2.25 -19.32
CA ASN A 28 7.04 -2.45 -20.11
C ASN A 28 8.13 -3.09 -19.23
N PRO A 29 8.13 -4.43 -19.06
CA PRO A 29 9.06 -5.12 -18.15
C PRO A 29 10.53 -5.02 -18.60
N GLU A 30 10.78 -4.75 -19.88
CA GLU A 30 12.14 -4.57 -20.43
C GLU A 30 12.75 -3.19 -20.09
N LEU A 31 11.95 -2.27 -19.54
CA LEU A 31 12.41 -0.93 -19.19
C LEU A 31 13.15 -0.92 -17.85
N VAL A 32 14.48 -0.86 -17.93
CA VAL A 32 15.34 -0.63 -16.76
C VAL A 32 15.18 0.81 -16.25
N MET A 33 14.86 0.95 -14.96
CA MET A 33 14.79 2.26 -14.30
C MET A 33 16.19 2.75 -13.97
N THR A 34 16.62 3.79 -14.67
CA THR A 34 17.88 4.49 -14.42
C THR A 34 17.65 5.66 -13.49
N PRO A 35 18.66 6.11 -12.71
CA PRO A 35 18.51 7.23 -11.77
C PRO A 35 18.01 8.51 -12.48
N LYS A 36 18.44 8.75 -13.72
CA LYS A 36 17.98 9.88 -14.54
C LYS A 36 16.48 9.81 -14.82
N ARG A 37 15.94 8.62 -15.08
CA ARG A 37 14.52 8.41 -15.36
C ARG A 37 13.67 8.59 -14.12
N ASN A 38 14.15 8.13 -12.96
CA ASN A 38 13.46 8.34 -11.69
C ASN A 38 13.31 9.84 -11.39
N VAL A 39 14.36 10.64 -11.58
CA VAL A 39 14.30 12.11 -11.43
C VAL A 39 13.29 12.74 -12.39
N MET A 40 13.19 12.25 -13.62
CA MET A 40 12.20 12.73 -14.59
C MET A 40 10.77 12.41 -14.15
N VAL A 41 10.52 11.20 -13.63
CA VAL A 41 9.21 10.80 -13.10
C VAL A 41 8.83 11.69 -11.91
N VAL A 42 9.74 11.90 -10.95
CA VAL A 42 9.50 12.78 -9.79
C VAL A 42 9.16 14.19 -10.23
N THR A 43 9.95 14.75 -11.14
CA THR A 43 9.71 16.10 -11.66
C THR A 43 8.32 16.20 -12.31
N GLY A 44 7.91 15.17 -13.07
CA GLY A 44 6.58 15.08 -13.65
C GLY A 44 5.48 15.01 -12.60
N VAL A 45 5.61 14.13 -11.60
CA VAL A 45 4.65 13.97 -10.50
C VAL A 45 4.51 15.28 -9.72
N CYS A 46 5.62 15.89 -9.29
CA CYS A 46 5.62 17.17 -8.59
C CYS A 46 5.01 18.30 -9.45
N GLY A 47 5.29 18.33 -10.75
CA GLY A 47 4.70 19.29 -11.67
C GLY A 47 3.18 19.17 -11.76
N VAL A 48 2.65 17.94 -11.89
CA VAL A 48 1.20 17.69 -11.91
C VAL A 48 0.56 18.05 -10.57
N LEU A 49 1.17 17.64 -9.44
CA LEU A 49 0.68 17.98 -8.10
C LEU A 49 0.67 19.50 -7.87
N PHE A 50 1.66 20.23 -8.37
CA PHE A 50 1.68 21.70 -8.31
C PHE A 50 0.50 22.31 -9.08
N LEU A 51 0.20 21.81 -10.29
CA LEU A 51 -0.94 22.28 -11.08
C LEU A 51 -2.29 22.01 -10.41
N ILE A 52 -2.46 20.82 -9.80
CA ILE A 52 -3.65 20.49 -9.02
C ILE A 52 -3.74 21.39 -7.78
N GLY A 53 -2.60 21.59 -7.09
CA GLY A 53 -2.49 22.45 -5.92
C GLY A 53 -2.88 23.90 -6.17
N MET A 54 -2.63 24.43 -7.37
CA MET A 54 -3.03 25.79 -7.74
C MET A 54 -4.55 26.03 -7.66
N VAL A 55 -5.39 25.01 -7.81
CA VAL A 55 -6.84 25.17 -7.69
C VAL A 55 -7.23 25.57 -6.26
N TYR A 56 -6.52 25.06 -5.26
CA TYR A 56 -6.75 25.34 -3.84
C TYR A 56 -6.22 26.70 -3.37
N THR A 57 -5.42 27.41 -4.18
CA THR A 57 -4.93 28.76 -3.85
C THR A 57 -5.85 29.87 -4.38
N THR A 58 -6.94 29.52 -5.06
CA THR A 58 -7.93 30.47 -5.56
C THR A 58 -8.81 31.03 -4.44
N ARG A 59 -9.62 32.07 -4.72
CA ARG A 59 -10.54 32.68 -3.72
C ARG A 59 -11.56 31.72 -3.13
N VAL A 60 -11.90 30.65 -3.86
CA VAL A 60 -12.84 29.60 -3.42
C VAL A 60 -12.08 28.38 -2.86
N GLY A 61 -10.74 28.42 -2.88
CA GLY A 61 -9.88 27.29 -2.55
C GLY A 61 -10.03 26.79 -1.11
N SER A 62 -10.24 27.68 -0.14
CA SER A 62 -10.50 27.30 1.26
C SER A 62 -11.74 26.41 1.40
N ASN A 63 -12.80 26.70 0.63
CA ASN A 63 -14.05 25.96 0.67
C ASN A 63 -13.87 24.59 0.01
N LEU A 64 -13.10 24.52 -1.09
CA LEU A 64 -12.76 23.25 -1.74
C LEU A 64 -11.92 22.37 -0.83
N LEU A 65 -10.95 22.96 -0.13
CA LEU A 65 -10.06 22.24 0.78
C LEU A 65 -10.83 21.70 2.00
N ASP A 66 -11.74 22.48 2.58
CA ASP A 66 -12.59 22.03 3.69
C ASP A 66 -13.47 20.83 3.31
N VAL A 67 -14.10 20.87 2.13
CA VAL A 67 -14.86 19.72 1.61
C VAL A 67 -13.93 18.51 1.38
N ALA A 68 -12.76 18.70 0.78
CA ALA A 68 -11.83 17.60 0.52
C ALA A 68 -11.31 16.96 1.82
N ASP A 69 -10.95 17.78 2.82
CA ASP A 69 -10.44 17.35 4.12
C ASP A 69 -11.50 16.67 4.98
N HIS A 70 -12.79 16.97 4.76
CA HIS A 70 -13.88 16.24 5.40
C HIS A 70 -14.13 14.88 4.73
N PHE A 71 -14.27 14.84 3.40
CA PHE A 71 -14.74 13.63 2.70
C PHE A 71 -13.63 12.60 2.45
N CYS A 72 -12.42 13.02 2.11
CA CYS A 72 -11.36 12.10 1.67
C CYS A 72 -10.83 11.23 2.82
N PRO A 73 -10.37 11.79 3.97
CA PRO A 73 -9.88 10.97 5.07
C PRO A 73 -10.99 10.19 5.77
N THR A 74 -12.21 10.73 5.84
CA THR A 74 -13.32 10.09 6.55
C THR A 74 -13.89 8.93 5.73
N TYR A 75 -14.36 9.17 4.51
CA TYR A 75 -15.11 8.13 3.79
C TYR A 75 -14.23 7.35 2.82
N CYS A 76 -13.33 8.01 2.09
CA CYS A 76 -12.50 7.34 1.10
C CYS A 76 -11.48 6.40 1.76
N LEU A 77 -10.71 6.87 2.76
CA LEU A 77 -9.75 6.02 3.45
C LEU A 77 -10.43 4.89 4.24
N LEU A 78 -11.54 5.14 4.94
CA LEU A 78 -12.23 4.07 5.67
C LEU A 78 -12.77 2.99 4.74
N PHE A 79 -13.31 3.36 3.58
CA PHE A 79 -13.81 2.38 2.62
C PHE A 79 -12.68 1.56 2.00
N VAL A 80 -11.61 2.21 1.53
CA VAL A 80 -10.43 1.53 0.98
C VAL A 80 -9.83 0.60 2.02
N ALA A 81 -9.64 1.09 3.25
CA ALA A 81 -9.12 0.29 4.36
C ALA A 81 -10.01 -0.93 4.65
N LEU A 82 -11.34 -0.77 4.67
CA LEU A 82 -12.27 -1.88 4.90
C LEU A 82 -12.11 -2.97 3.81
N VAL A 83 -12.07 -2.56 2.54
CA VAL A 83 -11.91 -3.49 1.42
C VAL A 83 -10.57 -4.20 1.50
N GLU A 84 -9.47 -3.47 1.67
CA GLU A 84 -8.13 -4.04 1.80
C GLU A 84 -8.04 -5.03 2.96
N TYR A 85 -8.63 -4.68 4.11
CA TYR A 85 -8.65 -5.55 5.28
C TYR A 85 -9.40 -6.85 5.03
N VAL A 86 -10.58 -6.79 4.41
CA VAL A 86 -11.38 -7.98 4.08
C VAL A 86 -10.64 -8.88 3.10
N LEU A 87 -9.98 -8.30 2.09
CA LEU A 87 -9.17 -9.06 1.13
C LEU A 87 -8.00 -9.77 1.82
N ILE A 88 -7.29 -9.09 2.70
CA ILE A 88 -6.16 -9.70 3.44
C ILE A 88 -6.67 -10.80 4.38
N ALA A 89 -7.70 -10.53 5.17
CA ALA A 89 -8.15 -11.45 6.20
C ALA A 89 -8.80 -12.73 5.65
N TRP A 90 -9.60 -12.64 4.58
CA TRP A 90 -10.32 -13.79 4.02
C TRP A 90 -9.77 -14.32 2.70
N LYS A 91 -9.34 -13.45 1.77
CA LYS A 91 -8.89 -13.90 0.44
C LYS A 91 -7.44 -14.36 0.46
N TYR A 92 -6.55 -13.58 1.09
CA TYR A 92 -5.16 -14.00 1.31
C TYR A 92 -5.06 -15.01 2.44
N GLY A 93 -5.76 -14.74 3.54
CA GLY A 93 -5.78 -15.55 4.76
C GLY A 93 -4.92 -14.93 5.85
N ALA A 94 -5.54 -14.56 6.96
CA ALA A 94 -4.85 -13.92 8.10
C ALA A 94 -3.71 -14.79 8.66
N GLU A 95 -3.89 -16.11 8.68
CA GLU A 95 -2.89 -17.05 9.18
C GLU A 95 -1.63 -17.07 8.28
N LYS A 96 -1.81 -17.01 6.95
CA LYS A 96 -0.70 -16.92 5.99
C LYS A 96 0.04 -15.60 6.10
N MET A 97 -0.70 -14.49 6.21
CA MET A 97 -0.09 -13.17 6.40
C MET A 97 0.83 -13.14 7.63
N VAL A 98 0.39 -13.73 8.74
CA VAL A 98 1.20 -13.82 9.95
C VAL A 98 2.42 -14.72 9.77
N GLU A 99 2.29 -15.84 9.06
CA GLU A 99 3.40 -16.73 8.72
C GLU A 99 4.46 -15.99 7.87
N ASP A 100 4.02 -15.24 6.85
CA ASP A 100 4.93 -14.44 6.01
C ASP A 100 5.64 -13.35 6.81
N ILE A 101 4.95 -12.71 7.75
CA ILE A 101 5.57 -11.74 8.67
C ILE A 101 6.62 -12.43 9.55
N GLN A 102 6.35 -13.63 10.06
CA GLN A 102 7.32 -14.40 10.86
C GLN A 102 8.54 -14.82 10.02
N ASN A 103 8.34 -15.15 8.74
CA ASN A 103 9.41 -15.53 7.83
C ASN A 103 10.28 -14.34 7.40
N CYS A 104 9.68 -13.16 7.26
CA CYS A 104 10.41 -11.92 6.97
C CYS A 104 11.14 -11.35 8.21
N ALA A 105 10.69 -11.71 9.42
CA ALA A 105 11.27 -11.21 10.66
C ALA A 105 12.65 -11.84 10.94
N PRO A 106 13.62 -11.08 11.49
CA PRO A 106 14.89 -11.65 11.92
C PRO A 106 14.66 -12.73 12.99
N PRO A 107 15.49 -13.79 13.07
CA PRO A 107 15.26 -14.95 13.96
C PRO A 107 15.02 -14.59 15.43
N GLN A 108 15.68 -13.53 15.91
CA GLN A 108 15.54 -13.01 17.28
C GLN A 108 14.13 -12.47 17.61
N TRP A 109 13.38 -12.02 16.60
CA TRP A 109 12.05 -11.43 16.74
C TRP A 109 10.91 -12.45 16.58
N GLN A 110 11.18 -13.62 15.98
CA GLN A 110 10.16 -14.64 15.68
C GLN A 110 9.44 -15.14 16.94
N GLN A 111 10.17 -15.30 18.05
CA GLN A 111 9.61 -15.73 19.34
C GLN A 111 8.62 -14.73 19.97
N TYR A 112 8.68 -13.45 19.60
CA TYR A 112 7.78 -12.42 20.14
C TYR A 112 6.49 -12.26 19.32
N ILE A 113 6.37 -12.95 18.18
CA ILE A 113 5.22 -12.86 17.30
C ILE A 113 4.19 -13.92 17.73
N TYR A 114 3.18 -13.49 18.48
CA TYR A 114 2.04 -14.32 18.87
C TYR A 114 1.10 -14.56 17.68
N GLY A 115 1.48 -15.50 16.80
CA GLY A 115 0.85 -15.62 15.50
C GLY A 115 -0.66 -15.87 15.54
N LYS A 116 -1.15 -16.68 16.48
CA LYS A 116 -2.59 -16.95 16.62
C LYS A 116 -3.39 -15.73 17.09
N ALA A 117 -2.84 -14.94 18.00
CA ALA A 117 -3.51 -13.75 18.51
C ALA A 117 -3.56 -12.62 17.46
N MET A 118 -2.46 -12.43 16.73
CA MET A 118 -2.42 -11.49 15.60
C MET A 118 -3.38 -11.90 14.47
N ALA A 119 -3.41 -13.18 14.11
CA ALA A 119 -4.36 -13.67 13.10
C ALA A 119 -5.82 -13.46 13.53
N PHE A 120 -6.13 -13.70 14.81
CA PHE A 120 -7.47 -13.44 15.36
C PHE A 120 -7.83 -11.95 15.32
N GLN A 121 -6.91 -11.07 15.72
CA GLN A 121 -7.06 -9.62 15.66
C GLN A 121 -7.27 -9.13 14.21
N MET A 122 -6.51 -9.67 13.26
CA MET A 122 -6.64 -9.36 11.84
C MET A 122 -7.92 -9.92 11.19
N LYS A 123 -8.51 -10.97 11.76
CA LYS A 123 -9.72 -11.55 11.20
C LYS A 123 -11.00 -10.91 11.74
N PHE A 124 -10.99 -10.45 12.99
CA PHE A 124 -12.19 -9.99 13.67
C PHE A 124 -12.09 -8.55 14.16
N ILE A 125 -11.08 -8.20 14.94
CA ILE A 125 -11.01 -6.89 15.61
C ILE A 125 -10.88 -5.76 14.59
N GLY A 126 -9.97 -5.91 13.61
CA GLY A 126 -9.75 -4.90 12.58
C GLY A 126 -10.97 -4.59 11.71
N PRO A 127 -11.62 -5.57 11.03
CA PRO A 127 -12.75 -5.28 10.17
C PRO A 127 -13.95 -4.79 10.97
N ILE A 128 -14.17 -5.30 12.18
CA ILE A 128 -15.28 -4.85 13.03
C ILE A 128 -15.07 -3.39 13.45
N GLY A 129 -13.85 -3.02 13.87
CA GLY A 129 -13.54 -1.65 14.28
C GLY A 129 -13.70 -0.64 13.14
N ILE A 130 -13.11 -0.93 11.97
CA ILE A 130 -13.21 -0.06 10.80
C ILE A 130 -14.65 0.00 10.29
N SER A 131 -15.36 -1.13 10.24
CA SER A 131 -16.77 -1.17 9.85
C SER A 131 -17.66 -0.38 10.81
N PHE A 132 -17.40 -0.44 12.11
CA PHE A 132 -18.17 0.31 13.11
C PHE A 132 -17.97 1.81 12.94
N ILE A 133 -16.72 2.27 12.79
CA ILE A 133 -16.40 3.68 12.57
C ILE A 133 -17.02 4.18 11.26
N LEU A 134 -16.93 3.39 10.19
CA LEU A 134 -17.54 3.73 8.89
C LEU A 134 -19.06 3.86 8.98
N VAL A 135 -19.74 2.94 9.67
CA VAL A 135 -21.20 3.00 9.84
C VAL A 135 -21.61 4.23 10.64
N MET A 136 -20.91 4.55 11.72
CA MET A 136 -21.19 5.76 12.50
C MET A 136 -20.98 7.04 11.67
N ALA A 137 -19.88 7.13 10.93
CA ALA A 137 -19.63 8.26 10.04
C ALA A 137 -20.75 8.41 8.98
N LEU A 138 -21.25 7.31 8.43
CA LEU A 138 -22.36 7.36 7.47
C LEU A 138 -23.68 7.78 8.13
N ILE A 139 -23.98 7.30 9.35
CA ILE A 139 -25.18 7.73 10.08
C ILE A 139 -25.13 9.23 10.32
N ASP A 140 -24.01 9.77 10.81
CA ASP A 140 -23.85 11.20 11.08
C ASP A 140 -24.02 12.08 9.81
N GLU A 141 -23.64 11.55 8.64
CA GLU A 141 -23.84 12.22 7.35
C GLU A 141 -25.31 12.17 6.89
N PHE A 142 -25.99 11.04 7.10
CA PHE A 142 -27.36 10.83 6.61
C PHE A 142 -28.46 11.33 7.55
N ASP A 143 -28.23 11.39 8.87
CA ASP A 143 -29.20 11.96 9.83
C ASP A 143 -29.41 13.46 9.60
N GLY A 144 -28.48 14.10 8.88
CA GLY A 144 -28.67 15.45 8.34
C GLY A 144 -28.61 16.57 9.38
N ASP A 145 -28.58 16.27 10.68
CA ASP A 145 -28.44 17.25 11.77
C ASP A 145 -27.15 18.07 11.67
N SER A 146 -26.12 17.50 11.04
CA SER A 146 -24.84 18.15 10.71
C SER A 146 -24.89 19.00 9.42
N LEU A 147 -25.95 18.87 8.60
CA LEU A 147 -26.04 19.48 7.28
C LEU A 147 -26.82 20.80 7.29
N VAL A 148 -26.23 21.83 6.67
CA VAL A 148 -26.79 23.18 6.56
C VAL A 148 -27.42 23.36 5.17
N ALA A 149 -28.57 24.04 5.11
CA ALA A 149 -29.23 24.33 3.83
C ALA A 149 -28.39 25.31 3.00
N ASN A 150 -28.09 24.93 1.76
CA ASN A 150 -27.38 25.78 0.81
C ASN A 150 -28.35 26.68 0.01
N ASP A 151 -27.80 27.56 -0.83
CA ASP A 151 -28.57 28.50 -1.66
C ASP A 151 -29.60 27.82 -2.60
N SER A 152 -29.42 26.53 -2.89
CA SER A 152 -30.34 25.71 -3.70
C SER A 152 -31.38 24.95 -2.88
N GLY A 153 -31.44 25.16 -1.57
CA GLY A 153 -32.40 24.52 -0.66
C GLY A 153 -32.05 23.09 -0.26
N TRP A 154 -30.91 22.56 -0.71
CA TRP A 154 -30.42 21.23 -0.33
C TRP A 154 -29.59 21.32 0.94
N ARG A 155 -29.75 20.36 1.86
CA ARG A 155 -28.91 20.26 3.06
C ARG A 155 -27.57 19.63 2.66
N THR A 156 -26.48 20.35 2.82
CA THR A 156 -25.12 19.90 2.47
C THR A 156 -24.13 20.19 3.59
N TYR A 157 -23.00 19.48 3.59
CA TYR A 157 -21.88 19.77 4.48
C TYR A 157 -21.47 21.25 4.33
N GLY A 158 -21.45 21.99 5.44
CA GLY A 158 -21.08 23.41 5.48
C GLY A 158 -21.97 24.36 4.68
N GLY A 159 -23.12 23.91 4.13
CA GLY A 159 -23.94 24.71 3.21
C GLY A 159 -23.26 24.98 1.87
N TYR A 160 -22.25 24.19 1.51
CA TYR A 160 -21.51 24.38 0.26
C TYR A 160 -22.37 24.06 -0.98
N PRO A 161 -22.03 24.65 -2.16
CA PRO A 161 -22.75 24.40 -3.40
C PRO A 161 -22.81 22.90 -3.73
N THR A 162 -24.00 22.42 -4.11
CA THR A 162 -24.26 21.00 -4.36
C THR A 162 -23.28 20.37 -5.37
N GLY A 163 -22.89 21.12 -6.40
CA GLY A 163 -21.92 20.65 -7.39
C GLY A 163 -20.54 20.32 -6.81
N VAL A 164 -20.08 21.08 -5.81
CA VAL A 164 -18.79 20.84 -5.14
C VAL A 164 -18.87 19.57 -4.30
N ILE A 165 -19.95 19.38 -3.56
CA ILE A 165 -20.16 18.20 -2.72
C ILE A 165 -20.31 16.92 -3.55
N ILE A 166 -21.05 16.97 -4.67
CA ILE A 166 -21.19 15.81 -5.54
C ILE A 166 -19.85 15.45 -6.19
N CYS A 167 -19.11 16.43 -6.73
CA CYS A 167 -17.89 16.16 -7.47
C CYS A 167 -16.68 15.85 -6.56
N LEU A 168 -16.40 16.72 -5.59
CA LEU A 168 -15.24 16.56 -4.69
C LEU A 168 -15.55 15.73 -3.46
N GLY A 169 -16.76 15.80 -2.92
CA GLY A 169 -17.17 14.98 -1.78
C GLY A 169 -17.41 13.54 -2.20
N TRP A 170 -18.63 13.22 -2.62
CA TRP A 170 -19.03 11.86 -2.97
C TRP A 170 -18.29 11.29 -4.19
N GLY A 171 -17.93 12.13 -5.15
CA GLY A 171 -17.14 11.72 -6.31
C GLY A 171 -15.77 11.16 -5.92
N SER A 172 -15.13 11.71 -4.88
CA SER A 172 -13.84 11.19 -4.39
C SER A 172 -13.93 9.78 -3.79
N VAL A 173 -15.11 9.38 -3.31
CA VAL A 173 -15.38 8.05 -2.74
C VAL A 173 -15.84 7.09 -3.83
N VAL A 174 -16.83 7.49 -4.63
CA VAL A 174 -17.47 6.61 -5.63
C VAL A 174 -16.50 6.24 -6.75
N LEU A 175 -15.62 7.15 -7.18
CA LEU A 175 -14.66 6.87 -8.26
C LEU A 175 -13.68 5.73 -7.96
N PRO A 176 -12.89 5.75 -6.87
CA PRO A 176 -11.97 4.66 -6.56
C PRO A 176 -12.73 3.35 -6.29
N VAL A 177 -13.88 3.41 -5.63
CA VAL A 177 -14.70 2.24 -5.31
C VAL A 177 -15.27 1.59 -6.57
N SER A 178 -15.83 2.39 -7.48
CA SER A 178 -16.35 1.89 -8.75
C SER A 178 -15.25 1.32 -9.64
N PHE A 179 -14.06 1.94 -9.65
CA PHE A 179 -12.89 1.40 -10.34
C PHE A 179 -12.47 0.04 -9.78
N PHE A 180 -12.39 -0.08 -8.45
CA PHE A 180 -12.07 -1.32 -7.76
C PHE A 180 -13.12 -2.41 -8.01
N LEU A 181 -14.41 -2.09 -7.90
CA LEU A 181 -15.48 -3.05 -8.18
C LEU A 181 -15.45 -3.51 -9.64
N CYS A 182 -15.23 -2.59 -10.58
CA CYS A 182 -15.12 -2.92 -12.00
C CYS A 182 -13.92 -3.84 -12.29
N SER A 183 -12.76 -3.58 -11.68
CA SER A 183 -11.59 -4.45 -11.83
C SER A 183 -11.79 -5.81 -11.18
N ALA A 184 -12.43 -5.86 -10.00
CA ALA A 184 -12.77 -7.10 -9.30
C ALA A 184 -13.77 -7.97 -10.09
N ILE A 185 -14.82 -7.36 -10.66
CA ILE A 185 -15.80 -8.05 -11.51
C ILE A 185 -15.12 -8.61 -12.77
N LYS A 186 -14.28 -7.80 -13.44
CA LYS A 186 -13.51 -8.27 -14.60
C LYS A 186 -12.61 -9.45 -14.24
N ALA A 187 -11.89 -9.37 -13.12
CA ALA A 187 -11.03 -10.45 -12.65
C ALA A 187 -11.82 -11.74 -12.37
N TYR A 188 -13.00 -11.63 -11.74
CA TYR A 188 -13.90 -12.76 -11.51
C TYR A 188 -14.44 -13.35 -12.81
N ALA A 189 -14.85 -12.52 -13.77
CA ALA A 189 -15.37 -12.94 -15.07
C ALA A 189 -14.32 -13.65 -15.94
N THR A 190 -13.04 -13.24 -15.85
CA THR A 190 -11.94 -13.90 -16.56
C THR A 190 -11.48 -15.22 -15.93
N GLY A 191 -12.06 -15.63 -14.79
CA GLY A 191 -11.77 -16.93 -14.19
C GLY A 191 -10.29 -17.15 -13.87
N VAL A 192 -9.57 -16.10 -13.47
CA VAL A 192 -8.16 -16.22 -13.08
C VAL A 192 -8.06 -17.14 -11.87
N THR A 193 -7.77 -18.42 -12.13
CA THR A 193 -7.26 -19.35 -11.14
C THR A 193 -5.92 -18.79 -10.69
N THR A 194 -5.82 -18.42 -9.42
CA THR A 194 -4.55 -18.06 -8.77
C THR A 194 -3.48 -19.07 -9.21
N PRO A 195 -2.32 -18.64 -9.73
CA PRO A 195 -1.23 -19.57 -9.97
C PRO A 195 -0.95 -20.29 -8.66
N GLU A 196 -1.11 -21.61 -8.68
CA GLU A 196 -0.77 -22.50 -7.57
C GLU A 196 0.64 -22.13 -7.12
N GLN A 197 0.75 -21.63 -5.88
CA GLN A 197 2.06 -21.45 -5.25
C GLN A 197 2.70 -22.83 -5.25
N PRO A 198 3.88 -23.03 -5.87
CA PRO A 198 4.53 -24.34 -5.84
C PRO A 198 4.70 -24.73 -4.38
N SER A 199 4.07 -25.84 -3.98
CA SER A 199 4.27 -26.42 -2.66
C SER A 199 5.77 -26.58 -2.44
N ALA A 200 6.27 -26.03 -1.34
CA ALA A 200 7.67 -26.03 -0.94
C ALA A 200 8.22 -27.43 -0.59
N SER A 201 7.73 -28.50 -1.24
CA SER A 201 8.09 -29.90 -0.98
C SER A 201 8.79 -30.59 -2.14
N ASP A 202 8.87 -29.99 -3.33
CA ASP A 202 9.50 -30.65 -4.48
C ASP A 202 10.86 -30.01 -4.82
N ASP A 203 11.92 -30.77 -4.52
CA ASP A 203 13.29 -30.68 -5.07
C ASP A 203 14.18 -29.47 -4.72
N VAL A 204 14.53 -29.33 -3.42
CA VAL A 204 15.89 -28.86 -3.08
C VAL A 204 16.80 -30.08 -3.02
N LYS A 205 17.38 -30.45 -4.17
CA LYS A 205 18.50 -31.38 -4.23
C LYS A 205 19.70 -30.69 -3.52
N PRO A 206 20.36 -31.32 -2.54
CA PRO A 206 21.45 -30.67 -1.83
C PRO A 206 22.54 -30.29 -2.82
N THR A 207 22.82 -28.99 -2.90
CA THR A 207 24.01 -28.43 -3.55
C THR A 207 25.20 -29.22 -3.05
N GLN A 208 25.80 -30.02 -3.92
CA GLN A 208 27.01 -30.75 -3.60
C GLN A 208 28.08 -29.75 -3.21
N THR A 209 28.44 -29.77 -1.94
CA THR A 209 29.72 -29.29 -1.44
C THR A 209 30.80 -29.96 -2.27
N VAL A 210 31.49 -29.19 -3.10
CA VAL A 210 32.74 -29.63 -3.74
C VAL A 210 33.72 -29.92 -2.62
N SER A 211 33.84 -31.20 -2.29
CA SER A 211 34.88 -31.75 -1.44
C SER A 211 36.20 -31.62 -2.20
N THR A 212 36.93 -30.54 -1.94
CA THR A 212 38.36 -30.47 -2.29
C THR A 212 39.09 -31.42 -1.36
N ARG A 213 39.32 -32.62 -1.89
CA ARG A 213 40.10 -33.72 -1.32
C ARG A 213 41.43 -33.22 -0.77
N ALA A 214 41.58 -33.27 0.55
CA ALA A 214 42.88 -33.30 1.20
C ALA A 214 43.58 -34.63 0.89
N GLY A 215 44.88 -34.57 0.59
CA GLY A 215 45.76 -35.73 0.58
C GLY A 215 46.72 -35.73 -0.60
N ASP A 216 47.86 -35.06 -0.45
CA ASP A 216 49.19 -35.65 -0.65
C ASP A 216 50.27 -34.66 -0.18
N ASN A 217 50.67 -34.73 1.10
CA ASN A 217 51.87 -34.07 1.61
C ASN A 217 52.78 -35.16 2.18
N THR A 218 53.45 -35.86 1.27
CA THR A 218 54.57 -36.74 1.60
C THR A 218 55.87 -35.91 1.48
N PRO A 219 56.72 -35.82 2.52
CA PRO A 219 57.91 -34.97 2.49
C PRO A 219 59.08 -35.69 1.78
N PRO A 220 59.90 -35.00 0.96
CA PRO A 220 61.18 -35.55 0.53
C PRO A 220 62.30 -35.17 1.52
N ASN A 221 63.11 -36.18 1.85
CA ASN A 221 64.29 -36.17 2.72
C ASN A 221 65.35 -35.08 2.41
N GLU A 222 66.05 -34.68 3.49
CA GLU A 222 67.28 -33.85 3.52
C GLU A 222 68.43 -34.39 2.64
N PRO A 223 69.45 -33.55 2.35
CA PRO A 223 70.69 -33.73 3.11
C PRO A 223 71.41 -32.45 3.56
N SER A 224 72.14 -32.63 4.66
CA SER A 224 73.11 -31.78 5.35
C SER A 224 74.20 -31.12 4.48
N GLY A 225 74.60 -29.90 4.86
CA GLY A 225 75.88 -29.26 4.51
C GLY A 225 75.90 -27.78 4.94
N SER A 226 76.39 -27.47 6.15
CA SER A 226 77.75 -26.97 6.47
C SER A 226 77.95 -25.46 6.20
N GLU A 227 78.06 -24.70 7.29
CA GLU A 227 78.62 -23.33 7.37
C GLU A 227 80.06 -23.29 6.79
N PRO A 228 80.58 -22.11 6.44
CA PRO A 228 81.10 -21.13 7.42
C PRO A 228 80.53 -19.71 7.31
#